data_AF-A0A1V0UA43-F1
#
_entry.id   AF-A0A1V0UA43-F1
#
_cell.length_a   1.000
_cell.length_b   1.000
_cell.length_c   1.000
_cell.angle_alpha   90.00
_cell.angle_beta   90.00
_cell.angle_gamma   90.00
#
_symmetry.space_group_name_H-M   'P 1'
#
loop_
_entity.id
_entity.type
_entity.pdbx_description
1 polymer ?
#
loop_
_entity_poly.entity_id
_entity_poly.type
_entity_poly.pdbx_seq_one_letter_code
_entity_poly.pdbx_strand_id
1 'polypeptide(L)' 'MESEERTSGPATEPPAGTCLSELPREPSPVPCCPACLSHSVARENARSGGDYSAVSDANVRMRQHQRDEHAGNQP' A
#
# COMPACT_ATOMS: atom_id res chain seq x y z
N MET A 1 -60.81 -13.37 -16.09
CA MET A 1 -59.77 -12.72 -16.91
C MET A 1 -59.74 -11.30 -16.37
N GLU A 2 -58.73 -10.79 -15.67
CA GLU A 2 -57.26 -10.92 -15.75
C GLU A 2 -56.72 -10.67 -14.31
N SER A 3 -55.93 -11.55 -13.69
CA SER A 3 -54.47 -11.75 -13.81
C SER A 3 -53.62 -10.55 -13.36
N GLU A 4 -53.28 -10.58 -12.06
CA GLU A 4 -51.94 -10.32 -11.48
C GLU A 4 -51.08 -9.18 -12.04
N GLU A 5 -50.90 -8.11 -11.25
CA GLU A 5 -49.65 -7.34 -11.30
C GLU A 5 -48.96 -7.34 -9.94
N ARG A 6 -48.01 -8.27 -9.80
CA ARG A 6 -46.95 -8.22 -8.80
C ARG A 6 -45.93 -7.18 -9.27
N THR A 7 -45.99 -5.98 -8.73
CA THR A 7 -44.87 -5.04 -8.85
C THR A 7 -43.78 -5.45 -7.86
N SER A 8 -42.78 -6.14 -8.40
CA SER A 8 -41.52 -6.47 -7.74
C SER A 8 -40.89 -5.19 -7.19
N GLY A 9 -40.67 -5.15 -5.88
CA GLY A 9 -39.96 -4.04 -5.24
C GLY A 9 -38.56 -3.87 -5.85
N PRO A 10 -38.00 -2.64 -5.87
CA PRO A 10 -36.67 -2.44 -6.38
C PRO A 10 -35.70 -3.25 -5.52
N ALA A 11 -34.95 -4.14 -6.15
CA ALA A 11 -33.84 -4.83 -5.53
C ALA A 11 -32.94 -3.74 -4.92
N THR A 12 -32.85 -3.72 -3.59
CA THR A 12 -31.85 -2.96 -2.88
C THR A 12 -30.52 -3.61 -3.22
N GLU A 13 -29.87 -3.09 -4.25
CA GLU A 13 -28.47 -3.40 -4.50
C GLU A 13 -27.70 -3.02 -3.23
N PRO A 14 -26.93 -3.95 -2.63
CA PRO A 14 -26.07 -3.61 -1.51
C PRO A 14 -25.13 -2.48 -1.99
N PRO A 15 -24.84 -1.47 -1.15
CA PRO A 15 -23.94 -0.41 -1.55
C PRO A 15 -22.63 -1.07 -1.98
N ALA A 16 -22.19 -0.81 -3.21
CA ALA A 16 -20.93 -1.31 -3.73
C ALA A 16 -19.87 -0.99 -2.68
N GLY A 17 -19.43 -2.03 -1.97
CA GLY A 17 -18.51 -1.89 -0.86
C GLY A 17 -17.29 -1.16 -1.38
N THR A 18 -16.98 -0.01 -0.79
CA THR A 18 -15.71 0.66 -1.04
C THR A 18 -14.63 -0.26 -0.51
N CYS A 19 -14.07 -1.09 -1.39
CA CYS A 19 -12.98 -1.98 -1.07
C CYS A 19 -11.74 -1.13 -0.75
N LEU A 20 -11.52 -0.86 0.55
CA LEU A 20 -10.27 -0.29 1.03
C LEU A 20 -9.18 -1.34 0.79
N SER A 21 -8.39 -1.12 -0.27
CA SER A 21 -7.25 -1.99 -0.56
C SER A 21 -6.15 -1.72 0.48
N GLU A 22 -5.55 -2.78 0.99
CA GLU A 22 -4.42 -2.67 1.90
C GLU A 22 -3.26 -1.94 1.21
N LEU A 23 -2.65 -1.00 1.94
CA LEU A 23 -1.49 -0.27 1.45
C LEU A 23 -0.34 -1.25 1.20
N PRO A 24 0.46 -1.05 0.15
CA PRO A 24 1.63 -1.88 -0.11
C PRO A 24 2.53 -1.95 1.11
N ARG A 25 2.92 -3.17 1.51
CA ARG A 25 3.82 -3.43 2.63
C ARG A 25 5.06 -2.54 2.55
N GLU A 26 5.54 -2.09 3.71
CA GLU A 26 6.78 -1.34 3.81
C GLU A 26 7.95 -2.10 3.15
N PRO A 27 8.80 -1.44 2.36
CA PRO A 27 9.94 -2.09 1.73
C PRO A 27 10.94 -2.58 2.78
N SER A 28 11.49 -3.77 2.54
CA SER A 28 12.56 -4.35 3.36
C SER A 28 13.92 -4.03 2.74
N PRO A 29 14.93 -3.64 3.52
CA PRO A 29 16.28 -3.42 2.98
C PRO A 29 16.87 -4.72 2.43
N VAL A 30 17.60 -4.63 1.32
CA VAL A 30 18.35 -5.76 0.74
C VAL A 30 19.60 -6.00 1.60
N PRO A 31 19.88 -7.24 2.02
CA PRO A 31 21.08 -7.55 2.80
C PRO A 31 22.34 -7.18 2.01
N CYS A 32 23.36 -6.71 2.71
CA CYS A 32 24.64 -6.24 2.15
C CYS A 32 24.58 -4.95 1.30
N CYS A 33 23.43 -4.27 1.19
CA CYS A 33 23.36 -2.97 0.54
C CYS A 33 23.40 -1.81 1.57
N PRO A 34 24.48 -1.00 1.63
CA PRO A 34 24.60 0.09 2.60
C PRO A 34 23.59 1.22 2.35
N ALA A 35 23.17 1.44 1.10
CA ALA A 35 22.14 2.43 0.77
C ALA A 35 20.77 1.98 1.29
N CYS A 36 20.39 0.71 1.10
CA CYS A 36 19.18 0.15 1.72
C CYS A 36 19.20 0.30 3.24
N LEU A 37 20.33 -0.02 3.89
CA LEU A 37 20.47 0.11 5.34
C LEU A 37 20.31 1.57 5.80
N SER A 38 20.89 2.51 5.05
CA SER A 38 20.76 3.95 5.35
C SER A 38 19.31 4.41 5.28
N HIS A 39 18.55 3.96 4.28
CA HIS A 39 17.11 4.25 4.19
C HIS A 39 16.30 3.61 5.32
N SER A 40 16.63 2.38 5.76
CA SER A 40 15.92 1.77 6.89
C SER A 40 16.20 2.50 8.21
N VAL A 41 17.44 2.94 8.43
CA VAL A 41 17.80 3.73 9.62
C VAL A 41 17.13 5.10 9.60
N ALA A 42 17.11 5.79 8.45
CA ALA A 42 16.42 7.07 8.31
C ALA A 42 14.92 6.94 8.63
N ARG A 43 14.29 5.85 8.19
CA ARG A 43 12.88 5.54 8.50
C ARG A 43 12.65 5.33 9.99
N GLU A 44 13.50 4.57 10.66
CA GLU A 44 13.38 4.30 12.09
C GLU A 44 13.58 5.57 12.94
N ASN A 45 14.54 6.41 12.55
CA ASN A 45 14.76 7.71 13.17
C ASN A 45 13.53 8.63 12.99
N ALA A 46 12.97 8.70 11.78
CA ALA A 46 11.77 9.48 11.50
C ALA A 46 10.56 8.98 12.31
N ARG A 47 10.38 7.66 12.41
CA ARG A 47 9.33 7.05 13.24
C ARG A 47 9.51 7.39 14.72
N SER A 48 10.74 7.34 15.22
CA SER A 48 11.06 7.71 16.60
C SER A 48 10.81 9.20 16.88
N GLY A 49 11.04 10.06 15.89
CA GLY A 49 10.72 11.49 15.95
C GLY A 49 9.24 11.84 15.70
N GLY A 50 8.40 10.87 15.32
CA GLY A 50 7.00 11.10 14.98
C GLY A 50 6.76 11.76 13.61
N ASP A 51 7.80 11.84 12.76
CA ASP A 51 7.70 12.40 11.40
C ASP A 51 7.32 11.31 10.39
N TYR A 52 6.02 11.05 10.27
CA TYR A 52 5.49 10.03 9.36
C TYR A 52 5.57 10.43 7.87
N SER A 53 5.74 11.72 7.57
CA SER A 53 6.03 12.18 6.22
C SER A 53 7.42 11.72 5.80
N ALA A 54 8.43 11.92 6.65
CA ALA A 54 9.78 11.43 6.40
C ALA A 54 9.88 9.89 6.37
N VAL A 55 9.06 9.18 7.16
CA VAL A 55 8.91 7.71 7.05
C VAL A 55 8.45 7.30 5.65
N SER A 56 7.45 8.00 5.11
CA SER A 56 6.90 7.75 3.78
C SER A 56 7.93 8.05 2.69
N ASP A 57 8.66 9.18 2.80
CA ASP A 57 9.74 9.54 1.89
C ASP A 57 10.87 8.51 1.88
N ALA A 58 11.27 8.01 3.06
CA ALA A 58 12.27 6.96 3.17
C ALA A 58 11.81 5.66 2.47
N ASN A 59 10.52 5.31 2.59
CA ASN A 59 9.93 4.17 1.89
C ASN A 59 9.94 4.37 0.35
N VAL A 60 9.60 5.55 -0.14
CA VAL A 60 9.64 5.87 -1.58
C VAL A 60 11.06 5.77 -2.13
N ARG A 61 12.04 6.39 -1.44
CA ARG A 61 13.46 6.34 -1.84
C ARG A 61 14.01 4.92 -1.84
N MET A 62 13.66 4.10 -0.84
CA MET A 62 14.08 2.70 -0.79
C MET A 62 13.52 1.91 -1.97
N ARG A 63 12.24 2.10 -2.33
CA ARG A 63 11.66 1.43 -3.51
C ARG A 63 12.34 1.87 -4.80
N GLN A 64 12.63 3.16 -4.94
CA GLN A 64 13.33 3.67 -6.13
C GLN A 64 14.72 3.06 -6.25
N HIS A 65 15.51 3.11 -5.18
CA HIS A 65 16.82 2.47 -5.13
C HIS A 65 16.75 0.97 -5.43
N GLN A 66 15.73 0.25 -4.94
CA GLN A 66 15.50 -1.15 -5.27
C GLN A 66 15.19 -1.38 -6.74
N ARG A 67 14.45 -0.48 -7.38
CA ARG A 67 14.16 -0.60 -8.82
C ARG A 67 15.39 -0.27 -9.66
N ASP A 68 16.19 0.71 -9.24
CA ASP A 68 17.33 1.16 -10.03
C ASP A 68 18.52 0.21 -9.88
N GLU A 69 18.80 -0.24 -8.65
CA GLU A 69 20.01 -1.01 -8.32
C GLU A 69 19.74 -2.51 -8.14
N HIS A 70 18.49 -2.91 -7.90
CA HIS A 70 18.12 -4.29 -7.51
C HIS A 70 16.99 -4.91 -8.36
N ALA A 71 16.56 -4.30 -9.47
CA ALA A 71 15.40 -4.74 -10.27
C ALA A 71 15.45 -6.19 -10.79
N GLY A 72 16.60 -6.86 -10.73
CA GLY A 72 16.76 -8.28 -11.09
C GLY A 72 16.79 -9.27 -9.91
N ASN A 73 16.68 -8.81 -8.66
CA ASN A 73 16.87 -9.65 -7.46
C ASN A 73 15.75 -9.43 -6.40
N GLN A 74 14.52 -9.22 -6.85
CA GLN A 74 13.38 -9.00 -5.95
C GLN A 74 12.74 -10.35 -5.56
N PRO A 75 12.69 -10.73 -4.27
CA PRO A 75 11.76 -11.76 -3.78
C PRO A 75 10.33 -11.22 -3.65
#